data_AF-A0A3E2C9L5-F1
#
_entry.id   AF-A0A3E2C9L5-F1
#
_cell.length_a   1.000
_cell.length_b   1.000
_cell.length_c   1.000
_cell.angle_alpha   90.00
_cell.angle_beta   90.00
_cell.angle_gamma   90.00
#
_symmetry.space_group_name_H-M   'P 1'
#
loop_
_entity.id
_entity.type
_entity.pdbx_description
1 polymer ?
#
loop_
_entity_poly.entity_id
_entity_poly.type
_entity_poly.pdbx_seq_one_letter_code
_entity_poly.pdbx_strand_id
1 'polypeptide(L)'
;NSIPAGVLGGVTTLLYGMIGMIGVRIWVENKVNFDKPVNIMIAAIVMIIGIANFQFAISGIQFNGIAIGTVVVLVVYHIMKAIGKLTGTIAKDDPDVA
;
A
#
# COMPACT_ATOMS: atom_id res chain seq x y z
N ASN A 1 -22.60 -12.06 27.76
CA ASN A 1 -23.70 -11.47 26.96
C ASN A 1 -23.78 -9.99 27.31
N SER A 2 -24.06 -9.10 26.36
CA SER A 2 -24.34 -7.64 26.56
C SER A 2 -23.23 -6.62 26.23
N ILE A 3 -22.48 -6.81 25.13
CA ILE A 3 -22.02 -5.63 24.37
C ILE A 3 -23.04 -5.40 23.26
N PRO A 4 -23.75 -4.26 23.21
CA PRO A 4 -24.71 -3.98 22.14
C PRO A 4 -24.04 -4.08 20.77
N ALA A 5 -24.71 -4.71 19.80
CA ALA A 5 -24.17 -4.92 18.46
C ALA A 5 -23.73 -3.60 17.79
N GLY A 6 -24.43 -2.50 18.05
CA GLY A 6 -24.08 -1.17 17.55
C GLY A 6 -22.72 -0.66 18.07
N VAL A 7 -22.36 -0.96 19.32
CA VAL A 7 -21.06 -0.58 19.90
C VAL A 7 -19.94 -1.42 19.29
N LEU A 8 -20.19 -2.72 19.13
CA LEU A 8 -19.21 -3.63 18.53
C LEU A 8 -18.91 -3.25 17.07
N GLY A 9 -19.94 -2.88 16.30
CA GLY A 9 -19.79 -2.39 14.92
C GLY A 9 -19.03 -1.07 14.83
N GLY A 10 -19.29 -0.13 15.75
CA GLY A 10 -18.58 1.15 15.81
C GLY A 10 -17.10 0.98 16.12
N VAL A 11 -16.77 0.20 17.16
CA VAL A 11 -15.38 -0.04 17.57
C VAL A 11 -14.61 -0.79 16.48
N THR A 12 -15.20 -1.84 15.87
CA THR A 12 -14.53 -2.59 14.80
C THR A 12 -14.25 -1.71 13.58
N THR A 13 -15.21 -0.90 13.14
CA THR A 13 -15.02 0.04 12.02
C THR A 13 -13.88 1.02 12.29
N LEU A 14 -13.83 1.59 13.51
CA LEU A 14 -12.75 2.49 13.92
C LEU A 14 -11.39 1.79 13.93
N LEU A 15 -11.33 0.56 14.47
CA LEU A 15 -10.09 -0.23 14.50
C LEU A 15 -9.58 -0.50 13.08
N TYR A 16 -10.44 -0.92 12.15
CA TYR A 16 -10.06 -1.12 10.75
C TYR A 16 -9.60 0.18 10.08
N GLY A 17 -10.27 1.30 10.35
CA GLY A 17 -9.86 2.62 9.85
C GLY A 17 -8.49 3.07 10.37
N MET A 18 -8.21 2.84 11.66
CA MET A 18 -6.91 3.19 12.25
C MET A 18 -5.76 2.39 11.65
N ILE A 19 -5.96 1.12 11.30
CA ILE A 19 -4.93 0.32 10.63
C ILE A 19 -4.53 0.96 9.28
N GLY A 20 -5.51 1.44 8.50
CA GLY A 20 -5.23 2.18 7.27
C GLY A 20 -4.47 3.49 7.52
N MET A 21 -4.88 4.25 8.53
CA MET A 21 -4.23 5.52 8.89
C MET A 21 -2.80 5.34 9.39
N ILE A 22 -2.46 4.21 10.02
CA ILE A 22 -1.08 3.88 10.39
C ILE A 22 -0.18 3.82 9.14
N GLY A 23 -0.67 3.28 8.02
CA GLY A 23 0.08 3.29 6.75
C GLY A 23 0.39 4.71 6.26
N VAL A 24 -0.61 5.59 6.27
CA VAL A 24 -0.42 7.02 5.90
C VAL A 24 0.55 7.71 6.86
N ARG A 25 0.43 7.43 8.16
CA ARG A 25 1.30 7.98 9.19
C ARG A 25 2.77 7.59 8.96
N ILE A 26 3.05 6.35 8.57
CA ILE A 26 4.41 5.90 8.23
C ILE A 26 5.00 6.75 7.10
N TRP A 27 4.22 7.08 6.06
CA TRP A 27 4.70 7.94 4.98
C TRP A 27 4.99 9.37 5.44
N VAL A 28 4.14 9.92 6.31
CA VAL A 28 4.34 11.27 6.89
C VAL A 28 5.57 11.30 7.80
N GLU A 29 5.72 10.32 8.68
CA GLU A 29 6.85 10.21 9.62
C GLU A 29 8.18 10.03 8.88
N ASN A 30 8.18 9.27 7.79
CA ASN A 30 9.35 9.10 6.91
C ASN A 30 9.53 10.24 5.89
N LYS A 31 8.68 11.28 5.94
CA LYS A 31 8.75 12.45 5.05
C LYS A 31 8.77 12.07 3.56
N VAL A 32 7.94 11.09 3.18
CA VAL A 32 7.84 10.63 1.78
C VAL A 32 7.47 11.80 0.87
N ASN A 33 8.32 12.09 -0.12
CA ASN A 33 8.07 13.14 -1.09
C ASN A 33 7.10 12.66 -2.19
N PHE A 34 5.85 13.13 -2.15
CA PHE A 34 4.83 12.79 -3.15
C PHE A 34 4.87 13.64 -4.43
N ASP A 35 5.72 14.65 -4.51
CA ASP A 35 5.97 15.37 -5.78
C ASP A 35 6.76 14.49 -6.77
N LYS A 36 7.46 13.47 -6.25
CA LYS A 36 8.17 12.48 -7.08
C LYS A 36 7.18 11.53 -7.75
N PRO A 37 7.21 11.42 -9.10
CA PRO A 37 6.31 10.55 -9.85
C PRO A 37 6.32 9.10 -9.37
N VAL A 38 7.48 8.56 -8.98
CA VAL A 38 7.62 7.19 -8.47
C VAL A 38 6.80 6.99 -7.20
N ASN A 39 6.90 7.91 -6.24
CA ASN A 39 6.24 7.78 -4.94
C ASN A 39 4.73 7.92 -5.06
N ILE A 40 4.24 8.90 -5.84
CA ILE A 40 2.79 9.09 -6.04
C ILE A 40 2.16 7.94 -6.83
N MET A 41 2.85 7.39 -7.84
CA MET A 41 2.35 6.24 -8.60
C MET A 41 2.24 4.99 -7.71
N ILE A 42 3.24 4.75 -6.87
CA ILE A 42 3.23 3.59 -5.96
C ILE A 42 2.14 3.74 -4.91
N ALA A 43 1.99 4.93 -4.32
CA ALA A 43 0.91 5.21 -3.38
C ALA A 43 -0.48 5.01 -4.01
N ALA A 44 -0.69 5.48 -5.24
CA ALA A 44 -1.94 5.28 -5.96
C ALA A 44 -2.25 3.79 -6.21
N ILE A 45 -1.25 3.00 -6.61
CA ILE A 45 -1.40 1.57 -6.86
C ILE A 45 -1.71 0.80 -5.58
N VAL A 46 -0.97 1.09 -4.48
CA VAL A 46 -1.24 0.52 -3.15
C VAL A 46 -2.69 0.79 -2.74
N MET A 47 -3.16 2.02 -2.95
CA MET A 47 -4.51 2.45 -2.56
C MET A 47 -5.61 1.70 -3.32
N ILE A 48 -5.49 1.60 -4.65
CA ILE A 48 -6.46 0.87 -5.47
C ILE A 48 -6.50 -0.62 -5.11
N ILE A 49 -5.34 -1.24 -4.87
CA ILE A 49 -5.29 -2.67 -4.51
C ILE A 49 -5.92 -2.92 -3.14
N GLY A 50 -5.68 -2.02 -2.18
CA GLY A 50 -6.31 -2.08 -0.86
C GLY A 50 -7.83 -1.94 -0.90
N ILE A 51 -8.34 -1.02 -1.72
CA ILE A 51 -9.80 -0.76 -1.82
C ILE A 51 -10.50 -1.86 -2.63
N ALA A 52 -9.89 -2.34 -3.71
CA ALA A 52 -10.53 -3.29 -4.64
C ALA A 52 -10.62 -4.73 -4.09
N ASN A 53 -9.92 -5.04 -2.99
CA ASN A 53 -9.92 -6.36 -2.35
C ASN A 53 -9.73 -7.51 -3.36
N PHE A 54 -8.69 -7.41 -4.19
CA PHE A 54 -8.40 -8.41 -5.22
C PHE A 54 -8.25 -9.80 -4.61
N GLN A 55 -8.93 -10.78 -5.19
CA GLN A 55 -8.83 -12.19 -4.78
C GLN A 55 -8.48 -13.02 -6.00
N PHE A 56 -7.47 -13.87 -5.87
CA PHE A 56 -7.00 -14.72 -6.97
C PHE A 56 -6.86 -16.14 -6.46
N ALA A 57 -7.37 -17.10 -7.22
CA ALA A 57 -7.26 -18.51 -6.91
C ALA A 57 -6.47 -19.21 -8.02
N ILE A 58 -5.41 -19.92 -7.65
CA ILE A 58 -4.63 -20.74 -8.58
C ILE A 58 -4.64 -22.18 -8.07
N SER A 59 -5.13 -23.11 -8.89
CA SER A 59 -5.07 -24.55 -8.61
C SER A 59 -5.55 -24.95 -7.21
N GLY A 60 -6.62 -24.31 -6.72
CA GLY A 60 -7.22 -24.57 -5.41
C GLY A 60 -6.63 -23.78 -4.24
N ILE A 61 -5.58 -22.98 -4.45
CA ILE A 61 -5.01 -22.07 -3.44
C ILE A 61 -5.61 -20.68 -3.63
N GLN A 62 -6.33 -20.18 -2.61
CA GLN A 62 -6.84 -18.81 -2.57
C GLN A 62 -5.82 -17.85 -1.97
N PHE A 63 -5.48 -16.81 -2.72
CA PHE A 63 -4.72 -15.68 -2.25
C PHE A 63 -5.67 -14.54 -1.87
N ASN A 64 -5.60 -14.13 -0.61
CA ASN A 64 -6.34 -12.97 -0.10
C ASN A 64 -5.75 -11.65 -0.60
N GLY A 65 -6.54 -10.58 -0.55
CA GLY A 65 -6.16 -9.26 -1.06
C GLY A 65 -4.91 -8.67 -0.44
N ILE A 66 -4.62 -8.96 0.83
CA ILE A 66 -3.37 -8.51 1.48
C ILE A 66 -2.16 -9.22 0.86
N ALA A 67 -2.23 -10.53 0.65
CA ALA A 67 -1.11 -11.32 0.10
C ALA A 67 -0.78 -10.87 -1.33
N ILE A 68 -1.80 -10.71 -2.17
CA ILE A 68 -1.64 -10.22 -3.54
C ILE A 68 -1.14 -8.77 -3.52
N GLY A 69 -1.71 -7.94 -2.66
CA GLY A 69 -1.32 -6.55 -2.52
C GLY A 69 0.15 -6.37 -2.18
N THR A 70 0.68 -7.12 -1.20
CA THR A 70 2.11 -7.06 -0.86
C THR A 70 2.99 -7.42 -2.06
N VAL A 71 2.66 -8.50 -2.78
CA VAL A 71 3.45 -8.94 -3.94
C VAL A 71 3.43 -7.87 -5.03
N VAL A 72 2.25 -7.35 -5.39
CA VAL A 72 2.12 -6.34 -6.44
C VAL A 72 2.88 -5.06 -6.08
N VAL A 73 2.76 -4.58 -4.84
CA VAL A 73 3.45 -3.38 -4.38
C VAL A 73 4.97 -3.53 -4.48
N LEU A 74 5.51 -4.67 -4.04
CA LEU A 74 6.95 -4.95 -4.14
C LEU A 74 7.42 -4.99 -5.59
N VAL A 75 6.71 -5.71 -6.45
CA VAL A 75 7.05 -5.85 -7.87
C VAL A 75 7.01 -4.48 -8.57
N VAL A 76 5.94 -3.72 -8.37
CA VAL A 76 5.76 -2.40 -8.98
C VAL A 76 6.84 -1.43 -8.51
N TYR A 77 7.15 -1.39 -7.20
CA TYR A 77 8.19 -0.52 -6.65
C TYR A 77 9.55 -0.80 -7.32
N HIS A 78 9.95 -2.07 -7.41
CA HIS A 78 11.24 -2.44 -8.00
C HIS A 78 11.29 -2.16 -9.50
N ILE A 79 10.20 -2.43 -10.23
CA ILE A 79 10.11 -2.12 -11.66
C ILE A 79 10.23 -0.62 -11.89
N MET A 80 9.48 0.20 -11.15
CA MET A 80 9.54 1.66 -11.30
C MET A 80 10.92 2.21 -10.94
N LYS A 81 11.55 1.70 -9.88
CA LYS A 81 12.92 2.05 -9.50
C LYS A 81 13.92 1.66 -10.59
N ALA A 82 13.78 0.47 -11.18
CA ALA A 82 14.65 0.01 -12.27
C ALA A 82 14.49 0.86 -13.53
N ILE A 83 13.24 1.14 -13.94
CA ILE A 83 12.95 1.98 -15.11
C ILE A 83 13.52 3.38 -14.89
N GLY A 84 13.24 4.02 -13.75
CA GLY A 84 13.71 5.37 -13.50
C GLY A 84 15.24 5.50 -13.41
N LYS A 85 15.95 4.45 -12.98
CA LYS A 85 17.42 4.37 -13.10
C LYS A 85 17.88 4.24 -14.55
N LEU A 86 17.17 3.48 -15.38
CA LEU A 86 17.50 3.29 -16.80
C LEU A 86 17.20 4.53 -17.65
N THR A 87 16.09 5.24 -17.40
CA THR A 87 15.74 6.48 -18.12
C THR A 87 16.48 7.72 -17.61
N GLY A 88 17.31 7.60 -16.57
CA GLY A 88 18.05 8.72 -15.97
C GLY A 88 17.15 9.77 -15.29
N THR A 89 15.88 9.44 -15.06
CA THR A 89 14.91 10.31 -14.40
C THR A 89 15.01 10.27 -12.87
N ILE A 90 15.68 9.24 -12.33
CA ILE A 90 16.03 9.13 -10.91
C ILE A 90 17.54 9.42 -10.78
N ALA A 91 17.88 10.49 -10.06
CA ALA A 91 19.27 10.80 -9.71
C ALA A 91 19.87 9.62 -8.92
N LYS A 92 21.14 9.30 -9.18
CA LYS A 92 21.84 8.14 -8.59
C LYS A 92 21.93 8.20 -7.04
N ASP A 93 21.70 9.39 -6.52
CA ASP A 93 21.88 9.87 -5.15
C ASP A 93 20.56 10.42 -4.56
N ASP A 94 19.41 10.07 -5.16
CA ASP A 94 18.10 10.40 -4.62
C ASP A 94 17.88 9.73 -3.25
N PRO A 95 17.79 10.49 -2.13
CA PRO A 95 17.70 9.92 -0.78
C PRO A 95 16.38 9.17 -0.50
N ASP A 96 15.34 9.37 -1.32
CA ASP A 96 14.05 8.69 -1.16
C ASP A 96 14.02 7.36 -1.92
N VAL A 97 14.96 7.16 -2.85
CA VAL A 97 15.01 5.99 -3.75
C VAL A 97 16.37 5.26 -3.68
N ALA A 98 17.36 5.77 -2.96
CA ALA A 98 18.67 5.14 -2.77
C ALA A 98 18.54 3.75 -2.14
#